data_AF-R7B7S7-F1
#
_entry.id   AF-R7B7S7-F1
#
_cell.length_a   1.000
_cell.length_b   1.000
_cell.length_c   1.000
_cell.angle_alpha   90.00
_cell.angle_beta   90.00
_cell.angle_gamma   90.00
#
_symmetry.space_group_name_H-M   'P 1'
#
loop_
_entity.id
_entity.type
_entity.pdbx_description
1 polymer ?
#
loop_
_entity_poly.entity_id
_entity_poly.type
_entity_poly.pdbx_seq_one_letter_code
_entity_poly.pdbx_strand_id
1 'polypeptide(L)'
;MKKLSREKIALIIFALLVVCGFGALMFYITNIGHSFNVTASTIDDAAGDLGDYTAIIYEGTAEEKKALGEAGLERIAEDGSNKTLELGKDQQVDDAAAGDEVVVSDVVPKSTADGQGSAEEPKKPLTLSAVRDSFLQKNASVYVLDLSDPTRYINETIAKAGKYRFGILTIDAASDLPYYINKRIDSYRAADVDFVVALVDDLSRVNDVEGIDIVISTQEEGLNPVGVSSDDVFFNDAALKGEVGALLISPSKVISAKDISEL
;
A
#
# COMPACT_ATOMS: atom_id res chain seq x y z
N MET A 1 21.82 -16.85 -57.47
CA MET A 1 21.08 -16.66 -56.20
C MET A 1 20.41 -17.98 -55.83
N LYS A 2 20.86 -18.67 -54.76
CA LYS A 2 20.29 -19.98 -54.36
C LYS A 2 18.92 -19.73 -53.70
N LYS A 3 17.84 -20.28 -54.29
CA LYS A 3 16.50 -20.21 -53.70
C LYS A 3 16.51 -20.99 -52.38
N LEU A 4 16.12 -20.33 -51.28
CA LEU A 4 15.93 -20.98 -50.00
C LEU A 4 14.76 -21.98 -50.11
N SER A 5 14.97 -23.22 -49.68
CA SER A 5 13.89 -24.22 -49.59
C SER A 5 12.79 -23.69 -48.67
N ARG A 6 11.53 -24.01 -48.98
CA ARG A 6 10.36 -23.59 -48.20
C ARG A 6 10.49 -23.99 -46.72
N GLU A 7 11.14 -25.11 -46.44
CA GLU A 7 11.47 -25.58 -45.08
C GLU A 7 12.44 -24.65 -44.34
N LYS A 8 13.44 -24.11 -45.05
CA LYS A 8 14.41 -23.18 -44.46
C LYS A 8 13.77 -21.82 -44.18
N ILE A 9 12.84 -21.39 -45.03
CA ILE A 9 12.05 -20.17 -44.82
C ILE A 9 11.15 -20.36 -43.59
N ALA A 10 10.46 -21.49 -43.48
CA ALA A 10 9.62 -21.81 -42.32
C ALA A 10 10.42 -21.87 -41.03
N LEU A 11 11.61 -22.46 -41.05
CA LEU A 11 12.49 -22.55 -39.87
C LEU A 11 13.01 -21.19 -39.42
N ILE A 12 13.33 -20.29 -40.37
CA ILE A 12 13.74 -18.91 -40.06
C ILE A 12 12.57 -18.13 -39.45
N ILE A 13 11.36 -18.26 -40.00
CA ILE A 13 10.16 -17.59 -39.46
C ILE A 13 9.84 -18.11 -38.06
N PHE A 14 9.92 -19.43 -37.84
CA PHE A 14 9.70 -20.03 -36.53
C PHE A 14 10.72 -19.54 -35.49
N ALA A 15 12.01 -19.51 -35.84
CA ALA A 15 13.04 -18.97 -34.96
C ALA A 15 12.81 -17.50 -34.61
N LEU A 16 12.39 -16.69 -35.60
CA LEU A 16 12.06 -15.28 -35.39
C LEU A 16 10.84 -15.10 -34.48
N LEU A 17 9.81 -15.93 -34.63
CA LEU A 17 8.64 -15.92 -33.75
C LEU A 17 8.99 -16.31 -32.31
N VAL A 18 9.87 -17.29 -32.11
CA VAL A 18 10.33 -17.66 -30.76
C VAL A 18 11.09 -16.50 -30.13
N VAL A 19 12.02 -15.87 -30.85
CA VAL A 19 12.79 -14.73 -30.33
C VAL A 19 11.88 -13.52 -30.04
N CYS A 20 10.95 -13.19 -30.93
CA CYS A 20 9.96 -12.13 -30.68
C CYS A 20 9.04 -12.47 -29.49
N GLY A 21 8.61 -13.71 -29.36
CA GLY A 21 7.78 -14.16 -28.24
C GLY A 21 8.52 -14.05 -26.91
N PHE A 22 9.77 -14.51 -26.85
CA PHE A 22 10.62 -14.33 -25.67
C PHE A 22 10.91 -12.86 -25.38
N GLY A 23 11.15 -12.03 -26.40
CA GLY A 23 11.35 -10.59 -26.25
C GLY A 23 10.11 -9.89 -25.70
N ALA A 24 8.93 -10.21 -26.21
CA ALA A 24 7.66 -9.68 -25.71
C ALA A 24 7.37 -10.15 -24.28
N LEU A 25 7.68 -11.41 -23.96
CA LEU A 25 7.53 -11.94 -22.61
C LEU A 25 8.50 -11.28 -21.63
N MET A 26 9.77 -11.13 -22.00
CA MET A 26 10.76 -10.43 -21.17
C MET A 26 10.37 -8.97 -20.98
N PHE A 27 9.98 -8.26 -22.05
CA PHE A 27 9.48 -6.89 -21.97
C PHE A 27 8.25 -6.77 -21.08
N TYR A 28 7.31 -7.71 -21.17
CA TYR A 28 6.14 -7.76 -20.30
C TYR A 28 6.53 -7.95 -18.82
N ILE A 29 7.46 -8.86 -18.53
CA ILE A 29 7.92 -9.10 -17.15
C ILE A 29 8.68 -7.89 -16.60
N THR A 30 9.59 -7.28 -17.38
CA THR A 30 10.45 -6.20 -16.88
C THR A 30 9.80 -4.81 -16.90
N ASN A 31 8.94 -4.51 -17.88
CA ASN A 31 8.34 -3.17 -18.02
C ASN A 31 6.87 -3.11 -17.62
N ILE A 32 6.14 -4.23 -17.63
CA ILE A 32 4.73 -4.28 -17.19
C ILE A 32 4.61 -4.85 -15.78
N GLY A 33 5.69 -5.36 -15.19
CA GLY A 33 5.89 -5.37 -13.73
C GLY A 33 4.68 -5.79 -12.91
N HIS A 34 3.92 -6.80 -13.34
CA HIS A 34 3.05 -7.48 -12.41
C HIS A 34 3.99 -8.23 -11.48
N SER A 35 4.18 -7.69 -10.28
CA SER A 35 4.76 -8.43 -9.18
C SER A 35 4.03 -9.78 -9.14
N PHE A 36 4.77 -10.86 -9.40
CA PHE A 36 4.25 -12.23 -9.33
C PHE A 36 3.82 -12.62 -7.90
N ASN A 37 3.78 -11.65 -6.99
CA ASN A 37 3.23 -11.73 -5.65
C ASN A 37 1.68 -11.69 -5.64
N VAL A 38 1.02 -11.19 -6.69
CA VAL A 38 -0.42 -10.87 -6.63
C VAL A 38 -1.37 -12.02 -7.04
N THR A 39 -0.89 -13.13 -7.62
CA THR A 39 -1.79 -14.22 -8.08
C THR A 39 -1.84 -15.44 -7.16
N ALA A 40 -0.99 -15.54 -6.14
CA ALA A 40 -1.09 -16.62 -5.15
C ALA A 40 -2.09 -16.30 -4.02
N SER A 41 -2.34 -15.02 -3.71
CA SER A 41 -3.12 -14.62 -2.52
C SER A 41 -4.61 -14.38 -2.75
N THR A 42 -5.09 -14.28 -4.00
CA THR A 42 -6.52 -14.11 -4.30
C THR A 42 -7.33 -15.41 -4.18
N ILE A 43 -6.68 -16.55 -3.95
CA ILE A 43 -7.37 -17.85 -3.74
C ILE A 43 -7.57 -18.17 -2.25
N ASP A 44 -6.86 -17.53 -1.32
CA ASP A 44 -6.93 -17.92 0.11
C ASP A 44 -7.84 -17.02 0.96
N ASP A 45 -8.03 -15.75 0.58
CA ASP A 45 -8.77 -14.80 1.42
C ASP A 45 -10.32 -14.94 1.33
N ALA A 46 -10.83 -15.62 0.29
CA ALA A 46 -12.27 -15.78 0.06
C ALA A 46 -12.89 -17.02 0.74
N ALA A 47 -12.09 -18.01 1.17
CA ALA A 47 -12.59 -19.25 1.80
C ALA A 47 -11.53 -20.12 2.52
N GLY A 48 -10.35 -19.58 2.87
CA GLY A 48 -9.18 -20.37 3.30
C GLY A 48 -8.89 -20.40 4.81
N ASP A 49 -8.19 -21.46 5.21
CA ASP A 49 -7.54 -21.61 6.52
C ASP A 49 -6.17 -20.89 6.49
N LEU A 50 -6.06 -19.84 7.30
CA LEU A 50 -4.88 -19.00 7.45
C LEU A 50 -4.01 -19.41 8.65
N GLY A 51 -4.11 -20.67 9.12
CA GLY A 51 -3.46 -21.18 10.34
C GLY A 51 -1.97 -20.86 10.52
N ASP A 52 -1.20 -20.83 9.44
CA ASP A 52 0.24 -20.54 9.47
C ASP A 52 0.59 -19.09 9.07
N TYR A 53 -0.42 -18.28 8.76
CA TYR A 53 -0.25 -16.88 8.40
C TYR A 53 -0.29 -15.98 9.64
N THR A 54 0.36 -14.83 9.51
CA THR A 54 0.30 -13.75 10.51
C THR A 54 -0.26 -12.51 9.84
N ALA A 55 -1.33 -11.95 10.41
CA ALA A 55 -1.93 -10.70 9.97
C ALA A 55 -1.52 -9.55 10.89
N ILE A 56 -1.08 -8.44 10.32
CA ILE A 56 -1.00 -7.14 11.00
C ILE A 56 -2.19 -6.34 10.49
N ILE A 57 -3.08 -5.94 11.39
CA ILE A 57 -4.25 -5.12 11.06
C ILE A 57 -4.17 -3.77 11.76
N TYR A 58 -4.69 -2.73 11.12
CA TYR A 58 -4.72 -1.38 11.68
C TYR A 58 -5.96 -0.62 11.18
N GLU A 59 -6.42 0.33 11.99
CA GLU A 59 -7.47 1.26 11.55
C GLU A 59 -6.94 2.15 10.42
N GLY A 60 -7.79 2.41 9.43
CA GLY A 60 -7.47 3.37 8.39
C GLY A 60 -7.39 4.79 8.94
N THR A 61 -6.23 5.42 8.77
CA THR A 61 -5.94 6.79 9.22
C THR A 61 -5.75 7.76 8.07
N ALA A 62 -5.55 7.28 6.84
CA ALA A 62 -5.32 8.12 5.69
C ALA A 62 -6.60 8.89 5.32
N GLU A 63 -6.42 10.13 4.92
CA GLU A 63 -7.47 10.90 4.26
C GLU A 63 -7.38 10.66 2.77
N GLU A 64 -8.53 10.49 2.11
CA GLU A 64 -8.60 10.36 0.66
C GLU A 64 -7.97 11.62 0.05
N LYS A 65 -6.79 11.49 -0.55
CA LYS A 65 -6.27 12.56 -1.41
C LYS A 65 -7.21 12.58 -2.60
N LYS A 66 -8.13 13.56 -2.66
CA LYS A 66 -9.03 13.78 -3.82
C LYS A 66 -8.24 13.47 -5.07
N ALA A 67 -8.54 12.34 -5.70
CA ALA A 67 -7.92 11.95 -6.96
C ALA A 67 -7.90 13.21 -7.81
N LEU A 68 -6.73 13.60 -8.31
CA LEU A 68 -6.61 14.77 -9.17
C LEU A 68 -7.64 14.55 -10.29
N GLY A 69 -8.79 15.23 -10.18
CA GLY A 69 -9.95 14.90 -10.99
C GLY A 69 -9.59 15.00 -12.47
N GLU A 70 -10.36 14.38 -13.34
CA GLU A 70 -10.10 14.29 -14.80
C GLU A 70 -9.74 15.63 -15.49
N ALA A 71 -9.97 16.78 -14.84
CA ALA A 71 -9.44 18.10 -15.21
C ALA A 71 -7.90 18.29 -15.06
N GLY A 72 -7.19 17.36 -14.44
CA GLY A 72 -5.73 17.37 -14.24
C GLY A 72 -4.93 16.69 -15.35
N LEU A 73 -5.55 15.77 -16.12
CA LEU A 73 -4.86 15.07 -17.22
C LEU A 73 -4.73 15.94 -18.48
N GLU A 74 -5.58 16.96 -18.68
CA GLU A 74 -5.48 17.85 -19.85
C GLU A 74 -4.33 18.86 -19.75
N ARG A 75 -3.73 19.07 -18.57
CA ARG A 75 -2.60 20.01 -18.40
C ARG A 75 -1.23 19.38 -18.58
N ILE A 76 -1.14 18.05 -18.62
CA ILE A 76 0.14 17.32 -18.78
C ILE A 76 0.43 17.04 -20.27
N ALA A 77 -0.56 17.20 -21.14
CA ALA A 77 -0.41 16.96 -22.58
C ALA A 77 0.07 18.18 -23.40
N GLU A 78 0.19 19.38 -22.81
CA GLU A 78 0.64 20.58 -23.53
C GLU A 78 2.05 21.10 -23.18
N ASP A 79 2.76 20.53 -22.21
CA ASP A 79 4.16 20.89 -21.96
C ASP A 79 5.08 19.68 -22.10
N GLY A 80 5.29 19.29 -23.36
CA GLY A 80 6.31 18.32 -23.75
C GLY A 80 7.70 18.86 -23.47
N SER A 81 8.22 18.61 -22.27
CA SER A 81 9.64 18.72 -21.99
C SER A 81 10.06 17.69 -20.96
N ASN A 82 10.97 16.81 -21.38
CA ASN A 82 11.60 15.78 -20.57
C ASN A 82 12.15 16.40 -19.27
N LYS A 83 11.60 16.02 -18.13
CA LYS A 83 12.25 16.26 -16.84
C LYS A 83 12.11 15.04 -15.95
N THR A 84 13.23 14.33 -15.83
CA THR A 84 13.60 13.46 -14.70
C THR A 84 12.96 13.95 -13.42
N LEU A 85 12.22 13.06 -12.74
CA LEU A 85 11.70 13.28 -11.40
C LEU A 85 12.88 13.53 -10.45
N GLU A 86 13.16 14.81 -10.17
CA GLU A 86 13.94 15.19 -9.00
C GLU A 86 12.97 15.45 -7.86
N LEU A 87 13.12 14.66 -6.80
CA LEU A 87 12.42 14.76 -5.53
C LEU A 87 13.01 15.89 -4.68
N GLY A 88 12.13 16.68 -4.09
CA GLY A 88 12.42 17.58 -2.98
C GLY A 88 12.24 19.07 -3.29
N LYS A 89 11.24 19.69 -2.67
CA LYS A 89 11.44 20.83 -1.75
C LYS A 89 10.11 21.40 -1.23
N ASP A 90 10.16 21.67 0.07
CA ASP A 90 9.29 22.50 0.89
C ASP A 90 8.61 23.65 0.16
N GLN A 91 7.35 23.91 0.49
CA GLN A 91 6.83 25.27 0.48
C GLN A 91 6.08 25.60 1.78
N GLN A 92 6.80 26.37 2.59
CA GLN A 92 6.30 27.24 3.64
C GLN A 92 5.36 28.30 3.05
N VAL A 93 4.33 28.58 3.86
CA VAL A 93 3.30 29.64 3.81
C VAL A 93 3.75 31.03 3.34
N ASP A 94 2.83 31.75 2.70
CA ASP A 94 2.53 33.15 3.06
C ASP A 94 1.11 33.59 2.61
N ASP A 95 0.54 34.43 3.47
CA ASP A 95 -0.83 34.95 3.58
C ASP A 95 -1.37 35.81 2.42
N ALA A 96 -2.72 35.85 2.28
CA ALA A 96 -3.47 37.11 2.18
C ALA A 96 -5.01 36.94 2.30
N ALA A 97 -5.52 37.32 3.47
CA ALA A 97 -6.62 38.28 3.70
C ALA A 97 -8.07 38.06 3.18
N ALA A 98 -8.95 37.84 4.18
CA ALA A 98 -10.06 38.74 4.58
C ALA A 98 -11.50 38.52 4.09
N GLY A 99 -12.40 38.47 5.09
CA GLY A 99 -13.84 38.78 5.06
C GLY A 99 -14.72 37.53 4.96
N ASP A 100 -15.83 37.33 5.68
CA ASP A 100 -16.57 38.08 6.69
C ASP A 100 -17.63 37.10 7.26
N GLU A 101 -18.25 37.48 8.37
CA GLU A 101 -19.14 36.76 9.29
C GLU A 101 -20.33 35.91 8.77
N VAL A 102 -20.65 34.84 9.52
CA VAL A 102 -21.95 34.39 10.15
C VAL A 102 -23.23 34.50 9.29
N VAL A 103 -24.12 33.48 9.17
CA VAL A 103 -25.31 33.22 10.03
C VAL A 103 -25.94 31.85 9.71
N VAL A 104 -26.51 31.23 10.75
CA VAL A 104 -27.21 29.95 10.85
C VAL A 104 -28.73 30.04 10.57
N SER A 105 -29.30 28.90 10.13
CA SER A 105 -30.67 28.36 10.37
C SER A 105 -31.81 28.48 9.33
N ASP A 106 -32.27 27.26 8.96
CA ASP A 106 -33.64 26.73 8.87
C ASP A 106 -34.66 27.23 7.82
N VAL A 107 -35.16 26.29 7.00
CA VAL A 107 -36.53 25.70 7.07
C VAL A 107 -36.86 24.92 5.76
N VAL A 108 -37.21 23.64 5.92
CA VAL A 108 -37.74 22.61 4.99
C VAL A 108 -39.27 22.84 4.74
N PRO A 109 -40.08 22.19 3.83
CA PRO A 109 -39.87 21.17 2.76
C PRO A 109 -40.54 21.49 1.39
N LYS A 110 -40.26 20.67 0.35
CA LYS A 110 -41.29 20.23 -0.62
C LYS A 110 -41.00 18.85 -1.23
N SER A 111 -41.78 17.85 -0.82
CA SER A 111 -41.99 16.56 -1.51
C SER A 111 -42.67 16.79 -2.88
N THR A 112 -42.56 15.98 -3.93
CA THR A 112 -42.72 14.52 -4.11
C THR A 112 -42.30 14.15 -5.54
N ALA A 113 -41.70 12.97 -5.75
CA ALA A 113 -42.17 11.94 -6.72
C ALA A 113 -41.16 10.77 -6.86
N ASP A 114 -41.55 9.63 -6.30
CA ASP A 114 -41.38 8.25 -6.78
C ASP A 114 -40.03 7.78 -7.35
N GLY A 115 -39.28 7.08 -6.49
CA GLY A 115 -38.24 6.11 -6.87
C GLY A 115 -38.32 4.95 -5.89
N GLN A 116 -38.76 3.80 -6.39
CA GLN A 116 -39.03 2.58 -5.65
C GLN A 116 -37.76 2.05 -4.96
N GLY A 117 -37.87 1.80 -3.66
CA GLY A 117 -36.75 1.41 -2.81
C GLY A 117 -36.10 0.07 -3.19
N SER A 118 -34.79 0.05 -3.16
CA SER A 118 -34.08 -0.91 -2.32
C SER A 118 -33.64 -0.14 -1.10
N ALA A 119 -34.25 -0.41 0.05
CA ALA A 119 -33.62 -0.05 1.30
C ALA A 119 -32.35 -0.90 1.34
N GLU A 120 -31.19 -0.30 1.04
CA GLU A 120 -29.92 -0.87 1.43
C GLU A 120 -30.05 -1.15 2.93
N GLU A 121 -29.98 -2.43 3.32
CA GLU A 121 -29.81 -2.76 4.72
C GLU A 121 -28.65 -1.90 5.23
N PRO A 122 -28.80 -1.21 6.37
CA PRO A 122 -27.74 -0.34 6.87
C PRO A 122 -26.47 -1.17 6.98
N LYS A 123 -25.52 -0.91 6.08
CA LYS A 123 -24.23 -1.60 6.07
C LYS A 123 -23.66 -1.47 7.47
N LYS A 124 -23.52 -2.60 8.16
CA LYS A 124 -22.99 -2.62 9.52
C LYS A 124 -21.63 -1.92 9.47
N PRO A 125 -21.36 -0.91 10.31
CA PRO A 125 -20.09 -0.21 10.27
C PRO A 125 -18.97 -1.24 10.44
N LEU A 126 -18.03 -1.24 9.51
CA LEU A 126 -16.84 -2.06 9.62
C LEU A 126 -16.09 -1.64 10.87
N THR A 127 -15.70 -2.61 11.69
CA THR A 127 -14.93 -2.35 12.91
C THR A 127 -13.66 -3.18 12.87
N LEU A 128 -12.57 -2.63 13.40
CA LEU A 128 -11.30 -3.34 13.53
C LEU A 128 -11.47 -4.67 14.27
N SER A 129 -12.33 -4.71 15.29
CA SER A 129 -12.64 -5.95 16.02
C SER A 129 -13.30 -7.00 15.13
N ALA A 130 -14.23 -6.62 14.26
CA ALA A 130 -14.88 -7.57 13.36
C ALA A 130 -13.89 -8.15 12.35
N VAL A 131 -12.98 -7.32 11.82
CA VAL A 131 -11.91 -7.78 10.92
C VAL A 131 -10.95 -8.71 11.65
N ARG A 132 -10.52 -8.33 12.86
CA ARG A 132 -9.70 -9.19 13.73
C ARG A 132 -10.34 -10.55 13.96
N ASP A 133 -11.62 -10.56 14.34
CA ASP A 133 -12.34 -11.80 14.64
C ASP A 133 -12.51 -12.66 13.37
N SER A 134 -12.64 -12.06 12.18
CA SER A 134 -12.63 -12.76 10.89
C SER A 134 -11.28 -13.47 10.64
N PHE A 135 -10.15 -12.79 10.83
CA PHE A 135 -8.82 -13.41 10.70
C PHE A 135 -8.59 -14.54 11.72
N LEU A 136 -9.03 -14.34 12.97
CA LEU A 136 -8.93 -15.36 14.02
C LEU A 136 -9.82 -16.58 13.72
N GLN A 137 -11.01 -16.39 13.15
CA GLN A 137 -11.88 -17.50 12.70
C GLN A 137 -11.24 -18.30 11.57
N LYS A 138 -10.41 -17.66 10.75
CA LYS A 138 -9.56 -18.29 9.74
C LYS A 138 -8.25 -18.83 10.34
N ASN A 139 -8.10 -18.94 11.66
CA ASN A 139 -6.91 -19.41 12.38
C ASN A 139 -5.62 -18.58 12.19
N ALA A 140 -5.67 -17.39 11.60
CA ALA A 140 -4.50 -16.53 11.49
C ALA A 140 -4.04 -16.05 12.88
N SER A 141 -2.71 -15.87 13.04
CA SER A 141 -2.19 -15.08 14.16
C SER A 141 -2.36 -13.60 13.87
N VAL A 142 -2.91 -12.81 14.79
CA VAL A 142 -3.22 -11.40 14.52
C VAL A 142 -2.47 -10.46 15.48
N TYR A 143 -1.81 -9.44 14.93
CA TYR A 143 -1.31 -8.27 15.64
C TYR A 143 -2.13 -7.05 15.26
N VAL A 144 -2.56 -6.27 16.25
CA VAL A 144 -3.25 -4.99 16.01
C VAL A 144 -2.23 -3.87 16.15
N LEU A 145 -1.89 -3.26 15.02
CA LEU A 145 -1.05 -2.08 14.94
C LEU A 145 -1.94 -0.85 15.09
N ASP A 146 -1.56 0.03 16.01
CA ASP A 146 -2.25 1.30 16.23
C ASP A 146 -1.54 2.39 15.43
N LEU A 147 -2.19 2.92 14.40
CA LEU A 147 -1.70 4.04 13.60
C LEU A 147 -2.28 5.39 14.02
N SER A 148 -3.18 5.43 15.02
CA SER A 148 -3.80 6.68 15.48
C SER A 148 -2.82 7.57 16.24
N ASP A 149 -1.79 6.99 16.85
CA ASP A 149 -0.66 7.67 17.45
C ASP A 149 0.66 6.97 17.08
N PRO A 150 1.24 7.24 15.90
CA PRO A 150 2.50 6.64 15.48
C PRO A 150 3.67 7.02 16.40
N THR A 151 3.59 8.14 17.13
CA THR A 151 4.71 8.61 17.96
C THR A 151 5.06 7.63 19.09
N ARG A 152 4.12 6.76 19.48
CA ARG A 152 4.35 5.70 20.46
C ARG A 152 5.46 4.71 20.06
N TYR A 153 5.74 4.57 18.76
CA TYR A 153 6.80 3.68 18.25
C TYR A 153 8.12 4.40 17.97
N ILE A 154 8.28 5.67 18.36
CA ILE A 154 9.60 6.32 18.36
C ILE A 154 10.54 5.54 19.29
N ASN A 155 10.03 5.04 20.41
CA ASN A 155 10.76 4.17 21.33
C ASN A 155 10.70 2.69 20.92
N GLU A 156 11.61 1.89 21.45
CA GLU A 156 11.77 0.49 21.04
C GLU A 156 10.48 -0.28 21.27
N THR A 157 9.94 -0.87 20.20
CA THR A 157 8.73 -1.67 20.25
C THR A 157 8.97 -2.99 19.53
N ILE A 158 8.86 -4.09 20.28
CA ILE A 158 8.92 -5.44 19.72
C ILE A 158 7.58 -6.12 20.00
N ALA A 159 6.87 -6.46 18.94
CA ALA A 159 5.65 -7.25 19.01
C ALA A 159 5.92 -8.70 18.58
N LYS A 160 5.19 -9.64 19.14
CA LYS A 160 5.20 -11.04 18.69
C LYS A 160 3.79 -11.42 18.23
N ALA A 161 3.68 -11.95 17.02
CA ALA A 161 2.46 -12.55 16.52
C ALA A 161 2.77 -13.82 15.73
N GLY A 162 2.09 -14.90 16.10
CA GLY A 162 2.41 -16.23 15.61
C GLY A 162 3.85 -16.62 15.92
N LYS A 163 4.57 -17.04 14.87
CA LYS A 163 5.99 -17.39 14.95
C LYS A 163 6.94 -16.21 14.73
N TYR A 164 6.42 -15.05 14.31
CA TYR A 164 7.24 -13.91 13.93
C TYR A 164 7.33 -12.85 15.03
N ARG A 165 8.47 -12.16 15.05
CA ARG A 165 8.73 -10.98 15.87
C ARG A 165 8.86 -9.76 14.97
N PHE A 166 8.17 -8.69 15.33
CA PHE A 166 8.10 -7.45 14.58
C PHE A 166 8.74 -6.33 15.39
N GLY A 167 9.76 -5.69 14.85
CA GLY A 167 10.33 -4.45 15.38
C GLY A 167 9.61 -3.29 14.71
N ILE A 168 8.90 -2.47 15.48
CA ILE A 168 8.09 -1.37 14.93
C ILE A 168 8.79 -0.07 15.27
N LEU A 169 9.05 0.78 14.28
CA LEU A 169 9.61 2.11 14.50
C LEU A 169 8.90 3.17 13.70
N THR A 170 8.77 4.35 14.27
CA THR A 170 8.29 5.53 13.54
C THR A 170 9.49 6.37 13.11
N ILE A 171 9.46 6.84 11.86
CA ILE A 171 10.41 7.78 11.29
C ILE A 171 9.61 8.97 10.78
N ASP A 172 9.56 10.03 11.59
CA ASP A 172 8.92 11.30 11.29
C ASP A 172 9.95 12.44 11.35
N ALA A 173 9.51 13.68 11.15
CA ALA A 173 10.39 14.85 11.22
C ALA A 173 11.13 15.02 12.56
N ALA A 174 10.65 14.42 13.66
CA ALA A 174 11.29 14.47 14.96
C ALA A 174 12.29 13.33 15.21
N SER A 175 12.25 12.27 14.38
CA SER A 175 12.98 11.02 14.60
C SER A 175 13.78 10.52 13.38
N ASP A 176 13.82 11.29 12.28
CA ASP A 176 14.49 10.95 11.01
C ASP A 176 16.02 10.98 11.01
N LEU A 177 16.66 11.20 12.16
CA LEU A 177 18.12 11.23 12.24
C LEU A 177 18.71 9.84 11.99
N PRO A 178 19.60 9.66 10.99
CA PRO A 178 20.13 8.35 10.60
C PRO A 178 20.77 7.56 11.74
N TYR A 179 21.41 8.25 12.69
CA TYR A 179 22.01 7.60 13.86
C TYR A 179 20.96 6.87 14.71
N TYR A 180 19.81 7.47 14.97
CA TYR A 180 18.77 6.85 15.81
C TYR A 180 18.08 5.70 15.09
N ILE A 181 17.82 5.86 13.80
CA ILE A 181 17.24 4.81 12.94
C ILE A 181 18.15 3.58 12.93
N ASN A 182 19.43 3.75 12.57
CA ASN A 182 20.39 2.63 12.51
C ASN A 182 20.59 1.97 13.88
N LYS A 183 20.70 2.76 14.95
CA LYS A 183 20.79 2.22 16.31
C LYS A 183 19.58 1.35 16.66
N ARG A 184 18.39 1.74 16.23
CA ARG A 184 17.17 0.96 16.48
C ARG A 184 17.15 -0.33 15.67
N ILE A 185 17.49 -0.26 14.39
CA ILE A 185 17.58 -1.43 13.51
C ILE A 185 18.59 -2.45 14.06
N ASP A 186 19.75 -1.99 14.52
CA ASP A 186 20.75 -2.85 15.18
C ASP A 186 20.21 -3.50 16.45
N SER A 187 19.41 -2.78 17.24
CA SER A 187 18.74 -3.33 18.43
C SER A 187 17.75 -4.42 18.06
N TYR A 188 16.93 -4.21 17.02
CA TYR A 188 16.01 -5.22 16.50
C TYR A 188 16.72 -6.46 15.97
N ARG A 189 17.83 -6.27 15.24
CA ARG A 189 18.68 -7.39 14.79
C ARG A 189 19.25 -8.17 15.98
N ALA A 190 19.77 -7.48 17.00
CA ALA A 190 20.29 -8.11 18.21
C ALA A 190 19.21 -8.83 19.04
N ALA A 191 17.96 -8.40 18.90
CA ALA A 191 16.81 -9.01 19.57
C ALA A 191 16.16 -10.16 18.78
N ASP A 192 16.75 -10.59 17.64
CA ASP A 192 16.19 -11.60 16.74
C ASP A 192 14.76 -11.25 16.25
N VAL A 193 14.55 -9.99 15.86
CA VAL A 193 13.34 -9.57 15.14
C VAL A 193 13.34 -10.18 13.73
N ASP A 194 12.18 -10.69 13.30
CA ASP A 194 12.00 -11.30 11.98
C ASP A 194 11.70 -10.28 10.88
N PHE A 195 10.99 -9.21 11.24
CA PHE A 195 10.58 -8.13 10.33
C PHE A 195 10.65 -6.78 11.03
N VAL A 196 11.26 -5.78 10.39
CA VAL A 196 11.26 -4.39 10.83
C VAL A 196 10.22 -3.62 10.04
N VAL A 197 9.24 -3.06 10.76
CA VAL A 197 8.14 -2.25 10.24
C VAL A 197 8.44 -0.78 10.54
N ALA A 198 8.57 0.04 9.50
CA ALA A 198 8.73 1.48 9.60
C ALA A 198 7.40 2.19 9.30
N LEU A 199 7.00 3.09 10.19
CA LEU A 199 5.87 3.99 9.99
C LEU A 199 6.41 5.36 9.61
N VAL A 200 6.00 5.87 8.45
CA VAL A 200 6.54 7.12 7.90
C VAL A 200 5.42 8.05 7.48
N ASP A 201 5.61 9.35 7.68
CA ASP A 201 4.76 10.38 7.09
C ASP A 201 5.19 10.73 5.66
N ASP A 202 6.41 10.37 5.24
CA ASP A 202 6.95 10.58 3.90
C ASP A 202 7.91 9.42 3.52
N LEU A 203 7.71 8.82 2.35
CA LEU A 203 8.50 7.68 1.87
C LEU A 203 9.99 8.03 1.66
N SER A 204 10.32 9.29 1.42
CA SER A 204 11.71 9.72 1.21
C SER A 204 12.61 9.49 2.44
N ARG A 205 12.01 9.35 3.62
CA ARG A 205 12.73 9.10 4.89
C ARG A 205 13.42 7.74 4.96
N VAL A 206 13.01 6.81 4.10
CA VAL A 206 13.53 5.43 4.09
C VAL A 206 14.33 5.08 2.83
N ASN A 207 14.50 6.03 1.89
CA ASN A 207 15.21 5.80 0.63
C ASN A 207 16.62 5.21 0.81
N ASP A 208 17.34 5.65 1.85
CA ASP A 208 18.73 5.26 2.12
C ASP A 208 18.87 4.47 3.44
N VAL A 209 17.78 3.82 3.90
CA VAL A 209 17.77 3.06 5.16
C VAL A 209 17.73 1.57 4.89
N GLU A 210 18.80 0.87 5.25
CA GLU A 210 18.88 -0.59 5.16
C GLU A 210 18.30 -1.28 6.40
N GLY A 211 17.74 -2.48 6.23
CA GLY A 211 17.26 -3.31 7.33
C GLY A 211 15.82 -3.01 7.77
N ILE A 212 15.05 -2.31 6.94
CA ILE A 212 13.59 -2.21 7.02
C ILE A 212 13.00 -3.23 6.05
N ASP A 213 11.99 -4.00 6.48
CA ASP A 213 11.34 -5.00 5.64
C ASP A 213 9.96 -4.51 5.15
N ILE A 214 9.28 -3.70 5.96
CA ILE A 214 7.93 -3.19 5.68
C ILE A 214 7.91 -1.69 5.98
N VAL A 215 7.36 -0.90 5.06
CA VAL A 215 7.11 0.54 5.22
C VAL A 215 5.61 0.77 5.09
N ILE A 216 5.01 1.39 6.10
CA ILE A 216 3.62 1.86 6.08
C ILE A 216 3.66 3.38 6.08
N SER A 217 3.23 4.00 4.98
CA SER A 217 2.98 5.43 4.95
C SER A 217 1.75 5.73 5.79
N THR A 218 1.82 6.68 6.72
CA THR A 218 0.66 7.13 7.51
C THR A 218 -0.30 8.01 6.69
N GLN A 219 0.06 8.31 5.45
CA GLN A 219 -0.69 9.11 4.49
C GLN A 219 -0.94 8.30 3.22
N GLU A 220 -1.88 8.75 2.40
CA GLU A 220 -2.07 8.18 1.06
C GLU A 220 -1.01 8.75 0.11
N GLU A 221 -0.06 7.93 -0.35
CA GLU A 221 1.00 8.31 -1.30
C GLU A 221 0.69 7.86 -2.73
N GLY A 222 -0.49 7.27 -2.94
CA GLY A 222 -0.94 6.75 -4.23
C GLY A 222 -0.30 5.39 -4.55
N LEU A 223 0.10 4.64 -3.52
CA LEU A 223 0.52 3.26 -3.66
C LEU A 223 -0.69 2.39 -4.04
N ASN A 224 -0.41 1.23 -4.65
CA ASN A 224 -1.46 0.27 -4.97
C ASN A 224 -2.10 -0.24 -3.66
N PRO A 225 -3.44 -0.36 -3.55
CA PRO A 225 -4.11 -0.90 -2.36
C PRO A 225 -3.69 -2.32 -1.92
N VAL A 226 -2.93 -3.03 -2.76
CA VAL A 226 -2.33 -4.34 -2.40
C VAL A 226 -0.85 -4.24 -1.97
N GLY A 227 -0.33 -3.03 -1.84
CA GLY A 227 1.07 -2.71 -1.59
C GLY A 227 1.98 -2.94 -2.81
N VAL A 228 3.23 -2.51 -2.67
CA VAL A 228 4.28 -2.61 -3.70
C VAL A 228 5.55 -3.13 -3.07
N SER A 229 6.20 -4.12 -3.69
CA SER A 229 7.53 -4.57 -3.26
C SER A 229 8.61 -3.96 -4.14
N SER A 230 9.62 -3.34 -3.54
CA SER A 230 10.81 -2.81 -4.23
C SER A 230 12.03 -3.06 -3.36
N ASP A 231 13.13 -3.54 -3.96
CA ASP A 231 14.42 -3.77 -3.28
C ASP A 231 14.31 -4.55 -1.96
N ASP A 232 13.53 -5.63 -1.97
CA ASP A 232 13.22 -6.50 -0.82
C ASP A 232 12.46 -5.80 0.34
N VAL A 233 11.98 -4.57 0.14
CA VAL A 233 11.11 -3.83 1.06
C VAL A 233 9.68 -3.82 0.54
N PHE A 234 8.71 -4.05 1.43
CA PHE A 234 7.28 -3.96 1.13
C PHE A 234 6.71 -2.61 1.56
N PHE A 235 6.17 -1.84 0.63
CA PHE A 235 5.57 -0.53 0.84
C PHE A 235 4.06 -0.62 0.79
N ASN A 236 3.37 0.03 1.73
CA ASN A 236 1.92 0.16 1.74
C ASN A 236 1.49 1.54 2.24
N ASP A 237 0.36 2.02 1.76
CA ASP A 237 -0.30 3.18 2.35
C ASP A 237 -1.16 2.75 3.55
N ALA A 238 -1.39 3.66 4.48
CA ALA A 238 -2.43 3.47 5.47
C ALA A 238 -3.79 3.45 4.77
N ALA A 239 -4.67 2.54 5.19
CA ALA A 239 -6.02 2.46 4.67
C ALA A 239 -6.79 3.78 4.94
N LEU A 240 -7.82 4.03 4.15
CA LEU A 240 -8.64 5.22 4.29
C LEU A 240 -9.47 5.19 5.58
N LYS A 241 -9.78 6.37 6.13
CA LYS A 241 -10.69 6.49 7.28
C LYS A 241 -12.01 5.77 7.01
N GLY A 242 -12.35 4.79 7.86
CA GLY A 242 -13.53 3.94 7.72
C GLY A 242 -13.23 2.53 7.19
N GLU A 243 -12.03 2.31 6.69
CA GLU A 243 -11.50 1.00 6.27
C GLU A 243 -10.55 0.43 7.33
N VAL A 244 -10.17 -0.83 7.14
CA VAL A 244 -9.15 -1.51 7.93
C VAL A 244 -8.06 -2.01 6.98
N GLY A 245 -6.84 -1.53 7.19
CA GLY A 245 -5.68 -2.05 6.47
C GLY A 245 -5.25 -3.38 7.07
N ALA A 246 -4.91 -4.33 6.22
CA ALA A 246 -4.43 -5.65 6.61
C ALA A 246 -3.17 -6.01 5.81
N LEU A 247 -2.08 -6.30 6.51
CA LEU A 247 -0.90 -6.94 5.96
C LEU A 247 -0.91 -8.41 6.35
N LEU A 248 -0.79 -9.29 5.38
CA LEU A 248 -0.77 -10.73 5.58
C LEU A 248 0.63 -11.26 5.25
N ILE A 249 1.24 -11.95 6.21
CA ILE A 249 2.57 -12.53 6.11
C ILE A 249 2.45 -14.05 6.08
N SER A 250 2.91 -14.65 5.00
CA SER A 250 2.87 -16.09 4.78
C SER A 250 3.96 -16.85 5.56
N PRO A 251 3.87 -18.19 5.63
CA PRO A 251 4.92 -19.04 6.20
C PRO A 251 6.26 -18.92 5.47
N SER A 252 6.22 -18.56 4.20
CA SER A 252 7.38 -18.37 3.31
C SER A 252 7.91 -16.93 3.35
N LYS A 253 7.48 -16.11 4.32
CA LYS A 253 7.85 -14.69 4.49
C LYS A 253 7.44 -13.76 3.33
N VAL A 254 6.53 -14.21 2.47
CA VAL A 254 5.90 -13.34 1.46
C VAL A 254 4.84 -12.47 2.13
N ILE A 255 4.85 -11.17 1.82
CA ILE A 255 3.96 -10.13 2.38
C ILE A 255 2.98 -9.67 1.30
N SER A 256 1.73 -9.47 1.68
CA SER A 256 0.66 -8.89 0.84
C SER A 256 -0.18 -7.92 1.66
N ALA A 257 -0.72 -6.88 1.05
CA ALA A 257 -1.65 -5.96 1.71
C ALA A 257 -3.07 -6.04 1.12
N LYS A 258 -4.03 -5.57 1.91
CA LYS A 258 -5.41 -5.35 1.48
C LYS A 258 -6.09 -4.34 2.38
N ASP A 259 -6.81 -3.40 1.77
CA ASP A 259 -7.75 -2.55 2.47
C ASP A 259 -9.14 -3.20 2.48
N ILE A 260 -9.70 -3.32 3.68
CA ILE A 260 -10.98 -3.98 3.93
C ILE A 260 -11.99 -2.88 4.21
N SER A 261 -13.02 -2.78 3.37
CA SER A 261 -14.15 -1.85 3.51
C SER A 261 -15.45 -2.56 3.90
N GLU A 262 -15.53 -3.88 3.72
CA GLU A 262 -16.65 -4.75 4.11
C GLU A 262 -16.19 -6.18 4.41
N LEU A 263 -16.99 -6.93 5.18
CA LEU A 263 -16.75 -8.32 5.60
C LEU A 263 -17.84 -9.27 5.09
#